data_AF-A0A0R2JTQ8-F1
#
_entry.id   AF-A0A0R2JTQ8-F1
#
_cell.length_a   1.000
_cell.length_b   1.000
_cell.length_c   1.000
_cell.angle_alpha   90.00
_cell.angle_beta   90.00
_cell.angle_gamma   90.00
#
_symmetry.space_group_name_H-M   'P 1'
#
loop_
_entity.id
_entity.type
_entity.pdbx_description
1 polymer ?
#
loop_
_entity_poly.entity_id
_entity_poly.type
_entity_poly.pdbx_seq_one_letter_code
_entity_poly.pdbx_strand_id
1 'polypeptide(L)'
;MVKHVSFREITQADLPKLWSISFGPEADLEWMKFNGPYFNDPILTWPEFSESFTSKRVDNPGYAVICVDDEPVGMLSSYFEDGDLGYWLEVGLVVYDANQWGNGIGQQVLKPWIAFLL
;
A
#
# COMPACT_ATOMS: atom_id res chain seq x y z
N MET A 1 -23.99 5.67 3.35
CA MET A 1 -23.71 4.27 3.72
C MET A 1 -22.30 4.23 4.30
N VAL A 2 -22.05 3.41 5.32
CA VAL A 2 -20.69 3.22 5.86
C VAL A 2 -19.93 2.35 4.88
N LYS A 3 -18.79 2.85 4.36
CA LYS A 3 -17.89 2.08 3.49
C LYS A 3 -17.21 0.98 4.32
N HIS A 4 -17.15 -0.24 3.81
CA HIS A 4 -16.42 -1.33 4.45
C HIS A 4 -14.95 -1.23 4.08
N VAL A 5 -14.06 -1.13 5.07
CA VAL A 5 -12.61 -1.05 4.85
C VAL A 5 -11.95 -2.30 5.42
N SER A 6 -11.14 -2.96 4.60
CA SER A 6 -10.41 -4.18 4.97
C SER A 6 -9.00 -4.18 4.38
N PHE A 7 -8.19 -5.15 4.77
CA PHE A 7 -6.94 -5.46 4.08
C PHE A 7 -6.79 -6.96 3.90
N ARG A 8 -5.97 -7.35 2.92
CA ARG A 8 -5.62 -8.75 2.66
C ARG A 8 -4.24 -8.84 2.02
N GLU A 9 -3.69 -10.05 1.98
CA GLU A 9 -2.44 -10.35 1.28
C GLU A 9 -2.49 -9.89 -0.19
N ILE A 10 -1.32 -9.48 -0.68
CA ILE A 10 -1.14 -9.06 -2.07
C ILE A 10 -0.84 -10.29 -2.91
N THR A 11 -1.69 -10.51 -3.92
CA THR A 11 -1.51 -11.56 -4.91
C THR A 11 -1.06 -10.98 -6.24
N GLN A 12 -0.60 -11.83 -7.17
CA GLN A 12 -0.30 -11.37 -8.52
C GLN A 12 -1.51 -10.73 -9.23
N ALA A 13 -2.73 -11.17 -8.90
CA ALA A 13 -3.96 -10.63 -9.50
C ALA A 13 -4.21 -9.17 -9.13
N ASP A 14 -3.62 -8.68 -8.03
CA ASP A 14 -3.77 -7.29 -7.58
C ASP A 14 -2.87 -6.32 -8.34
N LEU A 15 -1.76 -6.79 -8.91
CA LEU A 15 -0.74 -5.94 -9.51
C LEU A 15 -1.27 -5.01 -10.60
N PRO A 16 -2.11 -5.45 -11.57
CA PRO A 16 -2.64 -4.56 -12.59
C PRO A 16 -3.44 -3.39 -11.99
N LYS A 17 -4.29 -3.66 -10.99
CA LYS A 17 -5.09 -2.63 -10.34
C LYS A 17 -4.22 -1.70 -9.50
N LEU A 18 -3.31 -2.25 -8.70
CA LEU A 18 -2.38 -1.47 -7.89
C LEU A 18 -1.50 -0.56 -8.74
N TRP A 19 -1.01 -1.03 -9.89
CA TRP A 19 -0.29 -0.18 -10.84
C TRP A 19 -1.20 0.91 -11.39
N SER A 20 -2.40 0.56 -11.86
CA SER A 20 -3.34 1.50 -12.47
C SER A 20 -3.61 2.72 -11.59
N ILE A 21 -3.86 2.49 -10.30
CA ILE A 21 -4.19 3.55 -9.33
C ILE A 21 -2.96 4.29 -8.77
N SER A 22 -1.76 3.71 -8.82
CA SER A 22 -0.56 4.30 -8.22
C SER A 22 0.29 5.08 -9.21
N PHE A 23 0.59 4.51 -10.37
CA PHE A 23 1.47 5.08 -11.40
C PHE A 23 0.83 5.08 -12.79
N GLY A 24 -0.24 4.30 -12.97
CA GLY A 24 -0.88 4.05 -14.25
C GLY A 24 -1.99 5.06 -14.57
N PRO A 25 -2.91 4.68 -15.49
CA PRO A 25 -3.86 5.61 -16.08
C PRO A 25 -4.94 6.16 -15.13
N GLU A 26 -5.14 5.54 -13.96
CA GLU A 26 -6.09 6.02 -12.94
C GLU A 26 -5.43 6.88 -11.86
N ALA A 27 -4.10 7.04 -11.88
CA ALA A 27 -3.38 7.73 -10.83
C ALA A 27 -3.44 9.26 -10.97
N ASP A 28 -3.90 9.95 -9.93
CA ASP A 28 -3.79 11.41 -9.82
C ASP A 28 -2.37 11.88 -9.40
N LEU A 29 -1.53 10.93 -8.97
CA LEU A 29 -0.14 11.12 -8.49
C LEU A 29 0.01 12.06 -7.29
N GLU A 30 -1.08 12.47 -6.63
CA GLU A 30 -1.03 13.38 -5.48
C GLU A 30 -0.27 12.76 -4.31
N TRP A 31 -0.38 11.44 -4.15
CA TRP A 31 0.33 10.68 -3.10
C TRP A 31 1.86 10.85 -3.16
N MET A 32 2.44 11.05 -4.35
CA MET A 32 3.89 11.20 -4.52
C MET A 32 4.43 12.48 -3.86
N LYS A 33 3.59 13.51 -3.67
CA LYS A 33 3.96 14.75 -2.95
C LYS A 33 4.21 14.51 -1.46
N PHE A 34 3.68 13.42 -0.91
CA PHE A 34 3.77 13.08 0.51
C PHE A 34 4.59 11.81 0.76
N ASN A 35 4.80 10.98 -0.27
CA ASN A 35 5.56 9.74 -0.17
C ASN A 35 7.06 9.97 -0.42
N GLY A 36 7.75 10.53 0.57
CA GLY A 36 9.19 10.79 0.49
C GLY A 36 9.56 11.70 -0.69
N PRO A 37 8.96 12.90 -0.83
CA PRO A 37 9.09 13.74 -2.02
C PRO A 37 10.54 14.17 -2.31
N TYR A 38 11.43 14.08 -1.31
CA TYR A 38 12.85 14.38 -1.44
C TYR A 38 13.67 13.29 -2.15
N PHE A 39 13.13 12.07 -2.30
CA PHE A 39 13.79 11.00 -3.06
C PHE A 39 13.64 11.14 -4.57
N ASN A 40 12.63 11.91 -5.03
CA ASN A 40 12.31 12.08 -6.46
C ASN A 40 12.12 10.74 -7.19
N ASP A 41 11.43 9.79 -6.54
CA ASP A 41 11.16 8.48 -7.12
C ASP A 41 10.42 8.62 -8.47
N PRO A 42 10.78 7.83 -9.50
CA PRO A 42 10.16 7.90 -10.80
C PRO A 42 8.74 7.34 -10.79
N ILE A 43 7.94 7.76 -11.76
CA ILE A 43 6.67 7.08 -12.09
C ILE A 43 7.03 5.77 -12.80
N LEU A 44 6.68 4.63 -12.20
CA LEU A 44 7.04 3.31 -12.72
C LEU A 44 6.17 2.92 -13.92
N THR A 45 6.80 2.47 -14.99
CA THR A 45 6.10 1.76 -16.07
C THR A 45 5.59 0.40 -15.58
N TRP A 46 4.63 -0.19 -16.30
CA TRP A 46 4.09 -1.50 -15.93
C TRP A 46 5.17 -2.60 -15.77
N PRO A 47 6.15 -2.75 -16.68
CA PRO A 47 7.22 -3.74 -16.50
C PRO A 47 8.03 -3.52 -15.22
N GLU A 48 8.47 -2.28 -14.96
CA GLU A 48 9.27 -1.93 -13.78
C GLU A 48 8.49 -2.15 -12.48
N PHE A 49 7.21 -1.76 -12.47
CA PHE A 49 6.33 -1.99 -11.33
C PHE A 49 6.11 -3.48 -11.10
N SER A 50 5.69 -4.23 -12.11
CA SER A 50 5.32 -5.64 -11.96
C SER A 50 6.50 -6.49 -11.50
N GLU A 51 7.71 -6.27 -12.04
CA GLU A 51 8.92 -6.97 -11.61
C GLU A 51 9.29 -6.65 -10.14
N SER A 52 9.35 -5.36 -9.80
CA SER A 52 9.77 -4.91 -8.47
C SER A 52 8.74 -5.23 -7.38
N PHE A 53 7.44 -5.14 -7.67
CA PHE A 53 6.38 -5.45 -6.72
C PHE A 53 6.22 -6.96 -6.53
N THR A 54 6.34 -7.76 -7.59
CA THR A 54 6.26 -9.23 -7.47
C THR A 54 7.35 -9.74 -6.54
N SER A 55 8.60 -9.32 -6.76
CA SER A 55 9.73 -9.82 -5.97
C SER A 55 9.73 -9.39 -4.50
N LYS A 56 9.12 -8.24 -4.18
CA LYS A 56 9.19 -7.65 -2.82
C LYS A 56 7.92 -7.79 -2.01
N ARG A 57 6.75 -7.85 -2.65
CA ARG A 57 5.46 -7.59 -1.99
C ARG A 57 4.43 -8.70 -2.17
N VAL A 58 4.48 -9.45 -3.27
CA VAL A 58 3.57 -10.58 -3.48
C VAL A 58 3.95 -11.70 -2.51
N ASP A 59 2.94 -12.29 -1.87
CA ASP A 59 3.07 -13.35 -0.86
C ASP A 59 4.00 -12.98 0.32
N ASN A 60 4.22 -11.69 0.57
CA ASN A 60 5.04 -11.19 1.65
C ASN A 60 4.15 -10.68 2.79
N PRO A 61 4.22 -11.29 4.00
CA PRO A 61 3.36 -10.93 5.13
C PRO A 61 3.61 -9.53 5.68
N GLY A 62 4.71 -8.86 5.29
CA GLY A 62 4.96 -7.46 5.59
C GLY A 62 4.19 -6.47 4.71
N TYR A 63 3.41 -6.95 3.73
CA TYR A 63 2.63 -6.08 2.84
C TYR A 63 1.19 -6.59 2.71
N ALA A 64 0.25 -5.66 2.59
CA ALA A 64 -1.14 -5.98 2.33
C ALA A 64 -1.77 -4.93 1.40
N VAL A 65 -2.77 -5.33 0.63
CA VAL A 65 -3.62 -4.41 -0.13
C VAL A 65 -4.73 -3.89 0.77
N ILE A 66 -5.00 -2.59 0.71
CA ILE A 66 -6.15 -1.96 1.37
C ILE A 66 -7.32 -2.00 0.39
N CYS A 67 -8.46 -2.53 0.84
CA CYS A 67 -9.70 -2.62 0.07
C CYS A 67 -10.80 -1.76 0.71
N VAL A 68 -11.53 -1.02 -0.13
CA VAL A 68 -12.76 -0.30 0.23
C VAL A 68 -13.89 -0.89 -0.59
N ASP A 69 -14.86 -1.50 0.07
CA ASP A 69 -15.95 -2.24 -0.59
C ASP A 69 -15.40 -3.23 -1.64
N ASP A 70 -14.40 -4.02 -1.22
CA ASP A 70 -13.62 -5.01 -2.00
C ASP A 70 -12.71 -4.45 -3.12
N GLU A 71 -12.76 -3.15 -3.39
CA GLU A 71 -11.89 -2.51 -4.39
C GLU A 71 -10.53 -2.10 -3.82
N PRO A 72 -9.40 -2.49 -4.43
CA PRO A 72 -8.07 -2.01 -4.05
C PRO A 72 -7.94 -0.49 -4.17
N VAL A 73 -7.51 0.16 -3.09
CA VAL A 73 -7.30 1.63 -3.04
C VAL A 73 -5.90 2.04 -2.62
N GLY A 74 -5.10 1.10 -2.12
CA GLY A 74 -3.87 1.42 -1.43
C GLY A 74 -3.19 0.19 -0.87
N MET A 75 -2.17 0.42 -0.06
CA MET A 75 -1.34 -0.64 0.50
C MET A 75 -0.90 -0.32 1.92
N LEU A 76 -0.66 -1.38 2.69
CA LEU A 76 0.06 -1.37 3.95
C LEU A 76 1.46 -1.95 3.72
N SER A 77 2.42 -1.49 4.51
CA SER A 77 3.77 -2.02 4.54
C SER A 77 4.29 -2.08 5.98
N SER A 78 5.12 -3.06 6.27
CA SER A 78 5.84 -3.16 7.53
C SER A 78 7.13 -3.92 7.36
N TYR A 79 8.14 -3.53 8.11
CA TYR A 79 9.41 -4.23 8.19
C TYR A 79 10.12 -3.83 9.49
N PHE A 80 11.03 -4.67 9.98
CA PHE A 80 11.88 -4.32 11.11
C PHE A 80 13.10 -3.56 10.63
N GLU A 81 13.24 -2.29 11.02
CA GLU A 81 14.37 -1.44 10.66
C GLU A 81 15.68 -1.98 11.26
N ASP A 82 15.59 -2.63 12.41
CA ASP A 82 16.70 -3.32 13.08
C ASP A 82 16.87 -4.80 12.66
N GLY A 83 16.20 -5.20 11.57
CA GLY A 83 16.30 -6.54 10.98
C GLY A 83 15.89 -7.64 11.95
N ASP A 84 16.74 -8.67 12.06
CA ASP A 84 16.45 -9.88 12.85
C ASP A 84 16.36 -9.62 14.37
N LEU A 85 16.75 -8.44 14.84
CA LEU A 85 16.58 -8.07 16.26
C LEU A 85 15.10 -7.91 16.63
N GLY A 86 14.27 -7.41 15.70
CA GLY A 86 12.82 -7.41 15.84
C GLY A 86 12.25 -6.43 16.87
N TYR A 87 12.95 -5.35 17.21
CA TYR A 87 12.50 -4.37 18.21
C TYR A 87 12.00 -3.07 17.61
N TRP A 88 12.36 -2.75 16.36
CA TRP A 88 11.93 -1.54 15.67
C TRP A 88 11.07 -1.87 14.47
N LEU A 89 9.78 -2.08 14.72
CA LEU A 89 8.80 -2.24 13.66
C LEU A 89 8.47 -0.88 13.02
N GLU A 90 8.80 -0.73 11.75
CA GLU A 90 8.27 0.35 10.90
C GLU A 90 6.95 -0.10 10.26
N VAL A 91 5.98 0.82 10.19
CA VAL A 91 4.65 0.57 9.62
C VAL A 91 4.24 1.78 8.78
N GLY A 92 3.92 1.50 7.52
CA GLY A 92 3.47 2.50 6.56
C GLY A 92 2.14 2.13 5.93
N LEU A 93 1.47 3.14 5.40
CA LEU A 93 0.33 2.97 4.51
C LEU A 93 0.36 4.02 3.41
N VAL A 94 -0.24 3.69 2.27
CA VAL A 94 -0.52 4.63 1.19
C VAL A 94 -1.93 4.39 0.68
N VAL A 95 -2.70 5.46 0.48
CA VAL A 95 -3.95 5.46 -0.27
C VAL A 95 -3.71 6.31 -1.51
N TYR A 96 -3.84 5.71 -2.69
CA TYR A 96 -3.31 6.33 -3.91
C TYR A 96 -4.20 7.47 -4.45
N ASP A 97 -5.52 7.28 -4.45
CA ASP A 97 -6.49 8.30 -4.89
C ASP A 97 -6.74 9.34 -3.79
N ALA A 98 -6.43 10.61 -4.05
CA ALA A 98 -6.59 11.68 -3.08
C ALA A 98 -8.06 11.96 -2.72
N ASN A 99 -9.01 11.59 -3.58
CA ASN A 99 -10.45 11.72 -3.27
C ASN A 99 -10.89 10.78 -2.15
N GLN A 100 -10.10 9.74 -1.86
CA GLN A 100 -10.36 8.80 -0.77
C GLN A 100 -9.75 9.26 0.55
N TRP A 101 -8.89 10.28 0.56
CA TRP A 101 -8.30 10.83 1.78
C TRP A 101 -9.34 11.49 2.68
N GLY A 102 -9.04 11.59 3.99
CA GLY A 102 -9.96 12.18 4.98
C GLY A 102 -11.19 11.32 5.34
N ASN A 103 -11.40 10.17 4.68
CA ASN A 103 -12.53 9.27 4.93
C ASN A 103 -12.26 8.22 6.04
N GLY A 104 -11.20 8.38 6.83
CA GLY A 104 -10.89 7.49 7.96
C GLY A 104 -10.36 6.09 7.58
N ILE A 105 -9.95 5.85 6.32
CA ILE A 105 -9.40 4.56 5.86
C ILE A 105 -8.21 4.13 6.72
N GLY A 106 -7.20 4.99 6.88
CA GLY A 106 -5.99 4.68 7.63
C GLY A 106 -6.27 4.27 9.09
N GLN A 107 -7.21 4.93 9.76
CA GLN A 107 -7.61 4.59 11.13
C GLN A 107 -8.24 3.19 11.20
N GLN A 108 -9.05 2.81 10.21
CA GLN A 108 -9.74 1.53 10.18
C GLN A 108 -8.78 0.36 9.92
N VAL A 109 -7.73 0.55 9.12
CA VAL A 109 -6.80 -0.55 8.77
C VAL A 109 -5.55 -0.62 9.64
N LEU A 110 -5.02 0.49 10.16
CA LEU A 110 -3.75 0.46 10.91
C LEU A 110 -3.85 -0.32 12.21
N LYS A 111 -4.94 -0.16 12.97
CA LYS A 111 -5.06 -0.84 14.26
C LYS A 111 -5.15 -2.36 14.10
N PRO A 112 -6.00 -2.93 13.23
CA PRO A 112 -6.01 -4.37 13.00
C PRO A 112 -4.73 -4.87 12.30
N TRP A 113 -4.06 -4.04 11.49
CA TRP A 113 -2.77 -4.39 10.87
C TRP A 113 -1.67 -4.56 11.91
N ILE A 114 -1.48 -3.60 12.80
CA ILE A 114 -0.49 -3.70 13.88
C ILE A 114 -0.79 -4.91 14.78
N ALA A 115 -2.07 -5.18 15.06
CA ALA A 115 -2.46 -6.36 15.84
C ALA A 115 -2.23 -7.70 15.10
N PHE A 116 -2.16 -7.70 13.77
CA PHE A 116 -1.80 -8.87 12.97
C PHE A 116 -0.28 -9.13 12.96
N LEU A 117 0.52 -8.06 13.10
CA LEU A 117 1.99 -8.14 13.06
C LEU A 117 2.65 -8.53 14.40
N LEU A 118 1.94 -8.36 15.52
CA LEU A 118 2.41 -8.64 16.88
C LEU A 118 1.79 -9.91 17.45
#